data_AF-A0A7X0EBI8-F1
#
_entry.id   AF-A0A7X0EBI8-F1
#
_cell.length_a   1.000
_cell.length_b   1.000
_cell.length_c   1.000
_cell.angle_alpha   90.00
_cell.angle_beta   90.00
_cell.angle_gamma   90.00
#
_symmetry.space_group_name_H-M   'P 1'
#
loop_
_entity.id
_entity.type
_entity.pdbx_description
1 polymer ?
#
loop_
_entity_poly.entity_id
_entity_poly.type
_entity_poly.pdbx_seq_one_letter_code
_entity_poly.pdbx_strand_id
1 'polypeptide(L)' 'MLEIRPTPEGFILFDTDEQEAIMRFDSREEAAELVAELVIAESSHGLGPVIRPVVSRTERR' A
#
# COMPACT_ATOMS: atom_id res chain seq x y z
N MET A 1 -8.90 8.20 3.62
CA MET A 1 -8.12 7.04 4.16
C MET A 1 -8.30 5.91 3.17
N LEU A 2 -7.20 5.27 2.79
CA LEU A 2 -7.22 4.29 1.70
C LEU A 2 -7.52 2.88 2.21
N GLU A 3 -8.49 2.22 1.58
CA GLU A 3 -8.90 0.85 1.85
C GLU A 3 -8.96 0.02 0.56
N ILE A 4 -8.43 -1.20 0.60
CA ILE A 4 -8.56 -2.14 -0.51
C ILE A 4 -9.79 -3.02 -0.27
N ARG A 5 -10.81 -2.90 -1.13
CA ARG A 5 -12.02 -3.71 -1.06
C ARG A 5 -12.00 -4.81 -2.13
N PRO A 6 -12.21 -6.08 -1.75
CA PRO A 6 -12.43 -7.13 -2.73
C PRO A 6 -13.80 -6.98 -3.36
N THR A 7 -13.87 -7.17 -4.67
CA THR A 7 -15.08 -7.11 -5.50
C THR A 7 -15.16 -8.39 -6.35
N PRO A 8 -16.33 -8.77 -6.89
CA PRO A 8 -16.44 -9.92 -7.81
C PRO A 8 -15.59 -9.79 -9.08
N GLU A 9 -15.05 -8.61 -9.31
CA GLU A 9 -14.41 -8.15 -10.52
C GLU A 9 -12.89 -7.90 -10.31
N GLY A 10 -12.40 -7.98 -9.07
CA GLY A 10 -11.01 -7.69 -8.70
C GLY A 10 -10.92 -6.95 -7.37
N PHE A 11 -9.97 -6.06 -7.21
CA PHE A 11 -9.75 -5.26 -6.01
C PHE A 11 -9.92 -3.78 -6.34
N ILE A 12 -10.62 -3.04 -5.50
CA ILE A 12 -10.74 -1.59 -5.65
C ILE A 12 -10.01 -0.88 -4.51
N LEU A 13 -9.26 0.15 -4.85
CA LEU A 13 -8.77 1.13 -3.91
C LEU A 13 -9.87 2.16 -3.69
N PHE A 14 -10.41 2.19 -2.48
CA PHE A 14 -11.50 3.05 -2.06
C PHE A 14 -10.99 4.06 -1.04
N ASP A 15 -11.25 5.34 -1.26
CA ASP A 15 -11.03 6.35 -0.23
C ASP A 15 -12.27 6.44 0.66
N THR A 16 -12.11 6.10 1.93
CA THR A 16 -13.18 6.13 2.92
C THR A 16 -13.49 7.53 3.45
N ASP A 17 -12.59 8.49 3.26
CA ASP A 17 -12.78 9.89 3.64
C ASP A 17 -13.66 10.60 2.60
N GLU A 18 -13.32 10.43 1.32
CA GLU A 18 -14.07 11.00 0.20
C GLU A 18 -15.26 10.13 -0.23
N GLN A 19 -15.38 8.92 0.32
CA GLN A 19 -16.37 7.90 -0.05
C GLN A 19 -16.37 7.58 -1.55
N GLU A 20 -15.19 7.57 -2.16
CA GLU A 20 -15.00 7.45 -3.61
C GLU A 20 -14.10 6.26 -3.97
N ALA A 21 -14.41 5.60 -5.09
CA ALA A 21 -13.54 4.58 -5.68
C ALA A 21 -12.48 5.26 -6.54
N ILE A 22 -11.22 5.14 -6.16
CA ILE A 22 -10.09 5.78 -6.86
C ILE A 22 -9.67 4.95 -8.07
N MET A 23 -9.41 3.65 -7.86
CA MET A 23 -8.82 2.79 -8.88
C MET A 23 -9.17 1.30 -8.67
N ARG A 24 -9.16 0.52 -9.75
CA ARG A 24 -9.35 -0.93 -9.74
C ARG A 24 -8.07 -1.65 -10.16
N PHE A 25 -7.83 -2.79 -9.52
CA PHE A 25 -6.70 -3.69 -9.73
C PHE A 25 -7.19 -5.11 -9.93
N ASP A 26 -6.47 -5.87 -10.76
CA ASP A 26 -6.72 -7.30 -10.92
C ASP A 26 -6.18 -8.10 -9.73
N SER A 27 -5.14 -7.60 -9.05
CA SER A 27 -4.49 -8.27 -7.91
C SER A 27 -4.41 -7.39 -6.66
N ARG A 28 -4.55 -8.02 -5.49
CA ARG A 28 -4.40 -7.34 -4.19
C ARG A 28 -3.00 -6.82 -3.97
N GLU A 29 -1.99 -7.54 -4.45
CA GLU A 29 -0.57 -7.18 -4.29
C GLU A 29 -0.28 -5.85 -4.99
N GLU A 30 -0.72 -5.68 -6.23
CA GLU A 30 -0.58 -4.41 -6.96
C GLU A 30 -1.28 -3.24 -6.26
N ALA A 31 -2.51 -3.47 -5.77
CA ALA A 31 -3.23 -2.46 -5.00
C ALA A 31 -2.47 -2.07 -3.70
N ALA A 32 -1.85 -3.04 -3.03
CA ALA A 32 -1.10 -2.82 -1.79
C ALA A 32 0.23 -2.09 -2.03
N GLU A 33 0.91 -2.38 -3.15
CA GLU A 33 2.13 -1.66 -3.54
C GLU A 33 1.83 -0.17 -3.77
N LEU A 34 0.75 0.15 -4.48
CA LEU A 34 0.36 1.55 -4.72
C LEU A 34 -0.02 2.29 -3.43
N VAL A 35 -0.73 1.64 -2.50
CA VAL A 35 -1.01 2.25 -1.19
C VAL A 35 0.28 2.48 -0.41
N ALA A 36 1.22 1.53 -0.44
CA ALA A 36 2.51 1.69 0.22
C ALA A 36 3.30 2.87 -0.38
N GLU A 37 3.34 3.00 -1.71
CA GLU A 37 3.99 4.11 -2.39
C GLU A 37 3.34 5.47 -2.06
N LEU A 38 2.00 5.52 -2.00
CA LEU A 38 1.28 6.76 -1.69
C LEU A 38 1.50 7.22 -0.24
N VAL A 39 1.50 6.28 0.71
CA VAL A 39 1.79 6.55 2.13
C VAL A 39 3.24 7.01 2.33
N ILE A 40 4.17 6.44 1.55
CA ILE A 40 5.58 6.86 1.53
C ILE A 40 5.73 8.27 0.96
N ALA A 41 5.01 8.59 -0.12
CA ALA A 41 5.04 9.92 -0.75
C ALA A 41 4.46 11.01 0.16
N GLU A 42 3.33 10.75 0.83
CA GLU A 42 2.72 11.65 1.82
C GLU A 42 3.64 11.89 3.03
N SER A 43 4.34 10.85 3.49
CA SER A 43 5.31 10.96 4.59
C SER A 43 6.58 11.72 4.21
N SER A 44 6.86 11.87 2.91
CA SER A 44 8.09 12.51 2.43
C SER A 44 8.06 14.04 2.49
N HIS A 45 6.96 14.68 2.90
CA HIS A 45 6.94 16.11 3.22
C HIS A 45 7.58 16.45 4.59
N GLY A 46 8.15 15.47 5.31
CA GLY A 46 8.72 15.75 6.63
C GLY A 46 9.64 14.72 7.26
N LEU A 47 10.39 13.92 6.47
CA LEU A 47 11.45 12.95 6.81
C LEU A 47 11.13 11.57 6.21
N GLY A 48 11.98 11.12 5.29
CA GLY A 48 11.74 9.93 4.44
C GLY A 48 11.53 8.61 5.19
N PRO A 49 11.00 7.59 4.50
CA PRO A 49 10.52 6.36 5.12
C PRO A 49 11.69 5.53 5.69
N VAL A 50 11.66 5.29 7.00
CA VAL A 50 12.49 4.26 7.66
C VAL A 50 11.84 2.89 7.41
N ILE A 51 11.90 2.39 6.17
CA ILE A 51 11.71 0.97 5.92
C ILE A 51 13.09 0.33 6.02
N ARG A 52 13.48 -0.05 7.24
CA ARG A 52 14.61 -0.98 7.43
C ARG A 52 14.09 -2.36 7.05
N PRO A 53 14.56 -2.99 5.95
CA PRO A 53 14.24 -4.39 5.72
C PRO A 53 14.88 -5.20 6.86
N VAL A 54 14.05 -5.83 7.68
CA VAL A 54 14.48 -6.91 8.57
C VAL A 54 14.77 -8.13 7.69
N VAL A 55 15.88 -8.10 6.97
CA VAL A 55 16.49 -9.32 6.46
C VAL A 55 17.16 -10.00 7.65
N SER A 56 16.45 -10.99 8.19
CA SER A 56 16.98 -11.96 9.14
C SER A 56 18.29 -12.52 8.61
N ARG A 57 19.40 -12.04 9.17
CA ARG A 57 20.72 -12.63 8.98
C ARG A 57 20.72 -13.97 9.70
N THR A 58 20.31 -15.04 9.00
CA THR A 58 20.61 -16.40 9.41
C THR A 58 22.12 -16.59 9.23
N GLU A 59 22.89 -16.17 10.22
CA GLU A 59 24.31 -16.44 10.28
C GLU A 59 24.46 -17.95 10.56
N ARG A 60 24.80 -18.71 9.51
CA ARG A 60 25.34 -20.05 9.68
C ARG A 60 26.66 -19.93 10.44
N ARG A 61 26.77 -20.60 11.59
CA ARG A 61 27.84 -21.56 11.90
C ARG A 61 27.58 -22.29 13.20
#